data_AF-A0A5C9CTG9-F1
#
_entry.id   AF-A0A5C9CTG9-F1
#
_cell.length_a   1.000
_cell.length_b   1.000
_cell.length_c   1.000
_cell.angle_alpha   90.00
_cell.angle_beta   90.00
_cell.angle_gamma   90.00
#
_symmetry.space_group_name_H-M   'P 1'
#
loop_
_entity.id
_entity.type
_entity.pdbx_description
1 polymer ?
#
loop_
_entity_poly.entity_id
_entity_poly.type
_entity_poly.pdbx_seq_one_letter_code
_entity_poly.pdbx_strand_id
1 'polypeptide(L)'
;MTYAYTVAASDEEAARFLLQAQFSASDTEMAAVRSQGYTPWLAQQFAAPASTTGFDWLNARGYASIDSTTRYFDNGYPGDYMIWHQLMTSSDTVRKRMALALSEFFVVSLIGLDFSWRSHAIAAWWDMLVANALGNYRKLLEDVTLNPAMGFYLNTKGNLKENSKTGRAPDENYGREIMQLFSIGLYQLNLDGTEKRDGSGNKIETYSQSDISNIARVFTGWDFDQTQNVNTLEPVNNRTIPNTAFTRLPMRLTAANHSTLAASFLGITIPANTDAVTALKMALDTLFNHPNVGPFFGKQMIQRLVTSNPSPAYVARVASVFNNNGTGVRGDLKAVFAAVLLDDEARGPAGLTQSGFGKLREPMLRLIQWGRSFGINSARGSWKIGDQSDAASRLGQSPLRSPSVFNYFRPGYVPPSSALSATQSPAPEFQLVNESSVGGYLNVMQGIIRNGLWVSAPELPNNNISNANNGYDITAAYTAELALVLDATALVKRLNLILCAGQLSAANQSLIVSALNATALTVSSTASAKLNRVAAAVLLVMASSDYLIQK
;
A
#
# COMPACT_ATOMS: atom_id res chain seq x y z
N MET A 1 -25.96 -7.09 -4.98
CA MET A 1 -25.36 -7.12 -6.33
C MET A 1 -25.28 -8.58 -6.74
N THR A 2 -25.65 -8.92 -7.98
CA THR A 2 -25.54 -10.29 -8.50
C THR A 2 -24.31 -10.34 -9.39
N TYR A 3 -23.38 -11.25 -9.10
CA TYR A 3 -22.15 -11.44 -9.89
C TYR A 3 -22.36 -12.58 -10.89
N ALA A 4 -21.91 -12.41 -12.13
CA ALA A 4 -21.95 -13.45 -13.15
C ALA A 4 -20.83 -14.49 -12.97
N TYR A 5 -19.66 -14.06 -12.47
CA TYR A 5 -18.47 -14.90 -12.31
C TYR A 5 -18.16 -15.19 -10.84
N THR A 6 -18.82 -16.20 -10.27
CA THR A 6 -18.74 -16.50 -8.82
C THR A 6 -17.68 -17.55 -8.46
N VAL A 7 -17.18 -18.31 -9.44
CA VAL A 7 -16.19 -19.38 -9.27
C VAL A 7 -15.07 -19.27 -10.31
N ALA A 8 -13.88 -19.75 -9.97
CA ALA A 8 -12.79 -19.92 -10.92
C ALA A 8 -12.92 -21.26 -11.65
N ALA A 9 -13.10 -21.22 -12.97
CA ALA A 9 -13.21 -22.40 -13.81
C ALA A 9 -11.85 -23.07 -14.06
N SER A 10 -10.75 -22.32 -13.99
CA SER A 10 -9.39 -22.80 -14.21
C SER A 10 -8.40 -22.26 -13.18
N ASP A 11 -7.17 -22.81 -13.18
CA ASP A 11 -6.09 -22.32 -12.31
C ASP A 11 -5.65 -20.91 -12.73
N GLU A 12 -5.72 -20.55 -14.02
CA GLU A 12 -5.45 -19.19 -14.51
C GLU A 12 -6.43 -18.17 -13.93
N GLU A 13 -7.73 -18.50 -13.89
CA GLU A 13 -8.73 -17.61 -13.29
C GLU A 13 -8.52 -17.45 -11.78
N ALA A 14 -8.17 -18.54 -11.09
CA ALA A 14 -7.83 -18.52 -9.67
C ALA A 14 -6.55 -17.70 -9.40
N ALA A 15 -5.49 -17.90 -10.19
CA ALA A 15 -4.26 -17.13 -10.12
C ALA A 15 -4.54 -15.64 -10.32
N ARG A 16 -5.31 -15.27 -11.35
CA ARG A 16 -5.67 -13.88 -11.62
C ARG A 16 -6.40 -13.24 -10.43
N PHE A 17 -7.34 -13.96 -9.84
CA PHE A 17 -8.03 -13.52 -8.63
C PHE A 17 -7.06 -13.30 -7.47
N LEU A 18 -6.22 -14.28 -7.17
CA LEU A 18 -5.25 -14.21 -6.07
C LEU A 18 -4.25 -13.08 -6.26
N LEU A 19 -3.73 -12.87 -7.47
CA LEU A 19 -2.77 -11.79 -7.73
C LEU A 19 -3.38 -10.38 -7.55
N GLN A 20 -4.71 -10.23 -7.67
CA GLN A 20 -5.41 -8.97 -7.38
C GLN A 20 -5.81 -8.85 -5.90
N ALA A 21 -6.29 -9.95 -5.30
CA ALA A 21 -6.76 -9.99 -3.91
C ALA A 21 -5.61 -10.03 -2.89
N GLN A 22 -4.44 -10.53 -3.28
CA GLN A 22 -3.23 -10.63 -2.48
C GLN A 22 -1.99 -10.39 -3.36
N PHE A 23 -0.83 -10.95 -2.98
CA PHE A 23 0.45 -10.67 -3.63
C PHE A 23 0.99 -11.80 -4.51
N SER A 24 0.52 -13.03 -4.32
CA SER A 24 1.05 -14.24 -4.96
C SER A 24 -0.06 -15.26 -5.18
N ALA A 25 0.23 -16.28 -5.99
CA ALA A 25 -0.67 -17.41 -6.21
C ALA A 25 0.12 -18.72 -6.06
N SER A 26 -0.18 -19.50 -5.02
CA SER A 26 0.36 -20.86 -4.86
C SER A 26 -0.62 -21.92 -5.36
N ASP A 27 -0.11 -23.12 -5.65
CA ASP A 27 -0.92 -24.26 -6.09
C ASP A 27 -2.03 -24.60 -5.07
N THR A 28 -1.74 -24.48 -3.77
CA THR A 28 -2.72 -24.74 -2.70
C THR A 28 -3.81 -23.68 -2.67
N GLU A 29 -3.46 -22.40 -2.82
CA GLU A 29 -4.45 -21.31 -2.81
C GLU A 29 -5.32 -21.33 -4.06
N MET A 30 -4.75 -21.64 -5.23
CA MET A 30 -5.52 -21.77 -6.48
C MET A 30 -6.54 -22.91 -6.37
N ALA A 31 -6.13 -24.07 -5.84
CA ALA A 31 -7.05 -25.18 -5.58
C ALA A 31 -8.15 -24.80 -4.57
N ALA A 32 -7.80 -24.06 -3.50
CA ALA A 32 -8.77 -23.57 -2.53
C ALA A 32 -9.81 -22.64 -3.19
N VAL A 33 -9.38 -21.64 -3.96
CA VAL A 33 -10.29 -20.72 -4.67
C VAL A 33 -11.22 -21.47 -5.63
N ARG A 34 -10.70 -22.43 -6.40
CA ARG A 34 -11.51 -23.23 -7.32
C ARG A 34 -12.55 -24.08 -6.62
N SER A 35 -12.18 -24.70 -5.50
CA SER A 35 -13.08 -25.56 -4.74
C SER A 35 -14.17 -24.79 -3.98
N GLN A 36 -13.85 -23.59 -3.49
CA GLN A 36 -14.75 -22.80 -2.65
C GLN A 36 -15.57 -21.77 -3.44
N GLY A 37 -15.05 -21.27 -4.56
CA GLY A 37 -15.52 -20.05 -5.20
C GLY A 37 -14.96 -18.79 -4.54
N TYR A 38 -15.11 -17.64 -5.20
CA TYR A 38 -14.44 -16.40 -4.78
C TYR A 38 -15.00 -15.83 -3.47
N THR A 39 -16.33 -15.77 -3.32
CA THR A 39 -16.96 -15.16 -2.14
C THR A 39 -16.70 -15.93 -0.85
N PRO A 40 -16.88 -17.27 -0.79
CA PRO A 40 -16.57 -18.02 0.43
C PRO A 40 -15.08 -17.95 0.79
N TRP A 41 -14.20 -18.02 -0.21
CA TRP A 41 -12.75 -17.87 0.01
C TRP A 41 -12.40 -16.49 0.59
N LEU A 42 -12.95 -15.40 0.04
CA LEU A 42 -12.74 -14.06 0.62
C LEU A 42 -13.27 -13.95 2.03
N ALA A 43 -14.45 -14.51 2.32
CA ALA A 43 -15.00 -14.50 3.65
C ALA A 43 -14.07 -15.20 4.66
N GLN A 44 -13.44 -16.31 4.26
CA GLN A 44 -12.43 -17.00 5.05
C GLN A 44 -11.20 -16.11 5.28
N GLN A 45 -10.67 -15.46 4.24
CA GLN A 45 -9.51 -14.57 4.38
C GLN A 45 -9.79 -13.34 5.24
N PHE A 46 -10.99 -12.77 5.14
CA PHE A 46 -11.41 -11.65 5.99
C PHE A 46 -11.56 -12.03 7.46
N ALA A 47 -11.87 -13.30 7.75
CA ALA A 47 -11.95 -13.84 9.10
C ALA A 47 -10.61 -14.35 9.63
N ALA A 48 -9.56 -14.41 8.80
CA ALA A 48 -8.25 -14.91 9.20
C ALA A 48 -7.67 -14.04 10.34
N PRO A 49 -7.04 -14.66 11.36
CA PRO A 49 -6.41 -13.94 12.45
C PRO A 49 -5.29 -13.04 11.91
N ALA A 50 -5.13 -11.87 12.52
CA ALA A 50 -4.04 -10.97 12.18
C ALA A 50 -2.69 -11.61 12.52
N SER A 51 -1.70 -11.45 11.65
CA SER A 51 -0.30 -11.79 11.96
C SER A 51 0.28 -10.82 13.01
N THR A 52 1.47 -11.13 13.52
CA THR A 52 2.25 -10.23 14.39
C THR A 52 2.27 -8.80 13.83
N THR A 53 2.00 -7.82 14.68
CA THR A 53 2.00 -6.40 14.29
C THR A 53 3.42 -5.93 13.94
N GLY A 54 3.52 -4.86 13.14
CA GLY A 54 4.78 -4.21 12.83
C GLY A 54 5.47 -3.69 14.10
N PHE A 55 4.71 -3.10 15.00
CA PHE A 55 5.19 -2.57 16.27
C PHE A 55 5.77 -3.67 17.16
N ASP A 56 5.06 -4.80 17.30
CA ASP A 56 5.53 -5.92 18.12
C ASP A 56 6.74 -6.61 17.50
N TRP A 57 6.80 -6.71 16.17
CA TRP A 57 7.98 -7.21 15.48
C TRP A 57 9.20 -6.33 15.75
N LEU A 58 9.06 -4.99 15.68
CA LEU A 58 10.14 -4.07 16.03
C LEU A 58 10.64 -4.27 17.47
N ASN A 59 9.72 -4.45 18.41
CA ASN A 59 10.05 -4.67 19.81
C ASN A 59 10.76 -6.01 20.02
N ALA A 60 10.28 -7.09 19.40
CA ALA A 60 10.89 -8.41 19.47
C ALA A 60 12.31 -8.43 18.88
N ARG A 61 12.61 -7.54 17.93
CA ARG A 61 13.94 -7.33 17.36
C ARG A 61 14.84 -6.40 18.19
N GLY A 62 14.34 -5.84 19.29
CA GLY A 62 15.08 -4.93 20.16
C GLY A 62 15.19 -3.49 19.63
N TYR A 63 14.44 -3.12 18.58
CA TYR A 63 14.49 -1.78 18.00
C TYR A 63 13.92 -0.69 18.92
N ALA A 64 13.26 -1.05 20.02
CA ALA A 64 12.79 -0.14 21.05
C ALA A 64 13.85 0.21 22.11
N SER A 65 15.08 -0.29 21.98
CA SER A 65 16.14 -0.01 22.95
C SER A 65 16.58 1.46 22.91
N ILE A 66 16.71 2.07 24.09
CA ILE A 66 17.35 3.37 24.28
C ILE A 66 18.82 3.11 24.56
N ASP A 67 19.61 3.09 23.50
CA ASP A 67 21.04 2.83 23.56
C ASP A 67 21.81 3.88 22.74
N SER A 68 22.90 4.39 23.31
CA SER A 68 23.69 5.48 22.70
C SER A 68 24.50 5.03 21.49
N THR A 69 24.74 3.73 21.32
CA THR A 69 25.46 3.16 20.18
C THR A 69 24.52 2.91 19.00
N THR A 70 23.35 2.30 19.23
CA THR A 70 22.40 1.98 18.15
C THR A 70 21.54 3.17 17.74
N ARG A 71 21.17 4.02 18.72
CA ARG A 71 20.33 5.21 18.54
C ARG A 71 19.10 4.97 17.67
N TYR A 72 18.41 3.85 17.84
CA TYR A 72 17.24 3.51 17.01
C TYR A 72 16.15 4.59 17.03
N PHE A 73 16.02 5.30 18.15
CA PHE A 73 15.12 6.43 18.30
C PHE A 73 15.36 7.57 17.30
N ASP A 74 16.56 7.71 16.71
CA ASP A 74 16.84 8.73 15.70
C ASP A 74 16.81 8.15 14.25
N ASN A 75 16.55 6.84 14.07
CA ASN A 75 16.71 6.14 12.79
C ASN A 75 15.38 5.66 12.17
N GLY A 76 15.32 5.68 10.82
CA GLY A 76 14.16 5.23 10.04
C GLY A 76 14.28 3.81 9.44
N TYR A 77 15.50 3.27 9.31
CA TYR A 77 15.71 1.98 8.64
C TYR A 77 14.99 0.78 9.32
N PRO A 78 14.76 0.74 10.65
CA PRO A 78 13.97 -0.34 11.23
C PRO A 78 12.54 -0.39 10.68
N GLY A 79 11.96 0.77 10.36
CA GLY A 79 10.66 0.87 9.70
C GLY A 79 10.63 0.22 8.32
N ASP A 80 11.70 0.35 7.52
CA ASP A 80 11.83 -0.34 6.23
C ASP A 80 11.85 -1.87 6.43
N TYR A 81 12.68 -2.35 7.37
CA TYR A 81 12.79 -3.79 7.65
C TYR A 81 11.47 -4.39 8.11
N MET A 82 10.75 -3.65 8.95
CA MET A 82 9.43 -4.01 9.44
C MET A 82 8.43 -4.17 8.29
N ILE A 83 8.30 -3.18 7.40
CA ILE A 83 7.27 -3.25 6.37
C ILE A 83 7.57 -4.35 5.34
N TRP A 84 8.84 -4.57 4.98
CA TRP A 84 9.20 -5.69 4.11
C TRP A 84 8.93 -7.04 4.78
N HIS A 85 9.25 -7.20 6.07
CA HIS A 85 8.88 -8.40 6.83
C HIS A 85 7.35 -8.63 6.81
N GLN A 86 6.57 -7.59 7.11
CA GLN A 86 5.10 -7.66 7.15
C GLN A 86 4.52 -8.12 5.81
N LEU A 87 5.00 -7.59 4.68
CA LEU A 87 4.48 -7.92 3.35
C LEU A 87 4.97 -9.30 2.86
N MET A 88 6.17 -9.72 3.25
CA MET A 88 6.76 -10.99 2.81
C MET A 88 6.26 -12.22 3.59
N THR A 89 5.98 -12.08 4.88
CA THR A 89 5.81 -13.25 5.79
C THR A 89 4.42 -13.45 6.35
N SER A 90 3.60 -12.39 6.39
CA SER A 90 2.28 -12.46 7.03
C SER A 90 1.37 -13.49 6.35
N SER A 91 0.54 -14.17 7.16
CA SER A 91 -0.46 -15.13 6.70
C SER A 91 -1.80 -14.49 6.35
N ASP A 92 -2.11 -13.31 6.89
CA ASP A 92 -3.29 -12.50 6.58
C ASP A 92 -3.07 -11.60 5.34
N THR A 93 -2.59 -12.21 4.26
CA THR A 93 -2.13 -11.55 3.02
C THR A 93 -3.15 -10.60 2.39
N VAL A 94 -4.41 -11.01 2.30
CA VAL A 94 -5.51 -10.18 1.79
C VAL A 94 -5.64 -8.91 2.63
N ARG A 95 -5.60 -9.03 3.95
CA ARG A 95 -5.66 -7.87 4.86
C ARG A 95 -4.46 -6.93 4.65
N LYS A 96 -3.25 -7.48 4.51
CA LYS A 96 -2.04 -6.68 4.23
C LYS A 96 -2.08 -6.02 2.84
N ARG A 97 -2.67 -6.68 1.84
CA ARG A 97 -2.86 -6.10 0.50
C ARG A 97 -3.79 -4.89 0.54
N MET A 98 -4.87 -4.97 1.32
CA MET A 98 -5.80 -3.85 1.49
C MET A 98 -5.17 -2.74 2.31
N ALA A 99 -4.44 -3.06 3.38
CA ALA A 99 -3.70 -2.08 4.17
C ALA A 99 -2.65 -1.33 3.32
N LEU A 100 -1.98 -2.01 2.39
CA LEU A 100 -1.07 -1.37 1.45
C LEU A 100 -1.80 -0.38 0.53
N ALA A 101 -2.93 -0.78 -0.06
CA ALA A 101 -3.76 0.12 -0.87
C ALA A 101 -4.29 1.32 -0.06
N LEU A 102 -4.62 1.11 1.23
CA LEU A 102 -4.99 2.18 2.14
C LEU A 102 -3.80 3.10 2.49
N SER A 103 -2.59 2.58 2.63
CA SER A 103 -1.38 3.40 2.89
C SER A 103 -1.01 4.31 1.72
N GLU A 104 -1.45 3.93 0.52
CA GLU A 104 -1.32 4.69 -0.71
C GLU A 104 -2.42 5.75 -0.90
N PHE A 105 -3.52 5.63 -0.14
CA PHE A 105 -4.62 6.59 -0.13
C PHE A 105 -4.48 7.57 1.05
N PHE A 106 -4.30 7.05 2.27
CA PHE A 106 -3.96 7.80 3.47
C PHE A 106 -2.43 7.85 3.59
N VAL A 107 -1.81 8.83 2.95
CA VAL A 107 -0.35 8.83 2.82
C VAL A 107 0.33 9.34 4.09
N VAL A 108 1.17 8.48 4.68
CA VAL A 108 2.23 8.84 5.62
C VAL A 108 3.52 8.16 5.14
N SER A 109 4.63 8.90 5.14
CA SER A 109 5.91 8.42 4.64
C SER A 109 6.97 8.42 5.73
N LEU A 110 7.87 7.44 5.74
CA LEU A 110 9.11 7.49 6.52
C LEU A 110 9.99 8.70 6.14
N ILE A 111 9.83 9.21 4.91
CA ILE A 111 10.43 10.47 4.48
C ILE A 111 9.68 11.61 5.17
N GLY A 112 10.37 12.41 5.97
CA GLY A 112 9.77 13.57 6.65
C GLY A 112 9.21 13.30 8.05
N LEU A 113 9.24 12.06 8.57
CA LEU A 113 8.97 11.80 10.00
C LEU A 113 10.21 12.08 10.84
N ASP A 114 10.54 13.37 10.99
CA ASP A 114 11.76 13.82 11.68
C ASP A 114 11.54 14.06 13.18
N PHE A 115 11.14 13.00 13.89
CA PHE A 115 11.06 12.96 15.35
C PHE A 115 11.56 11.63 15.90
N SER A 116 11.69 11.56 17.23
CA SER A 116 12.14 10.35 17.90
C SER A 116 11.16 9.19 17.67
N TRP A 117 11.70 7.99 17.45
CA TRP A 117 10.94 6.76 17.21
C TRP A 117 10.11 6.75 15.93
N ARG A 118 10.58 7.43 14.88
CA ARG A 118 9.95 7.42 13.54
C ARG A 118 9.63 6.02 13.00
N SER A 119 10.46 5.03 13.31
CA SER A 119 10.23 3.62 12.94
C SER A 119 9.03 3.00 13.67
N HIS A 120 8.85 3.29 14.96
CA HIS A 120 7.69 2.82 15.72
C HIS A 120 6.43 3.59 15.38
N ALA A 121 6.54 4.89 15.06
CA ALA A 121 5.42 5.69 14.59
C ALA A 121 4.89 5.18 13.24
N ILE A 122 5.76 4.89 12.27
CA ILE A 122 5.30 4.30 11.01
C ILE A 122 4.76 2.88 11.19
N ALA A 123 5.30 2.10 12.13
CA ALA A 123 4.76 0.78 12.44
C ALA A 123 3.35 0.87 13.05
N ALA A 124 3.13 1.79 13.99
CA ALA A 124 1.81 2.03 14.55
C ALA A 124 0.82 2.57 13.51
N TRP A 125 1.28 3.39 12.57
CA TRP A 125 0.49 3.81 11.40
C TRP A 125 0.07 2.61 10.55
N TRP A 126 1.02 1.76 10.17
CA TRP A 126 0.75 0.52 9.42
C TRP A 126 -0.22 -0.40 10.15
N ASP A 127 0.00 -0.62 11.45
CA ASP A 127 -0.83 -1.50 12.27
C ASP A 127 -2.27 -0.99 12.40
N MET A 128 -2.45 0.33 12.49
CA MET A 128 -3.78 0.96 12.47
C MET A 128 -4.49 0.73 11.14
N LEU A 129 -3.79 0.86 10.00
CA LEU A 129 -4.36 0.57 8.68
C LEU A 129 -4.74 -0.91 8.56
N VAL A 130 -3.91 -1.83 9.04
CA VAL A 130 -4.20 -3.28 9.05
C VAL A 130 -5.41 -3.60 9.92
N ALA A 131 -5.52 -2.99 11.10
CA ALA A 131 -6.64 -3.21 12.02
C ALA A 131 -7.96 -2.70 11.42
N ASN A 132 -7.93 -1.59 10.69
CA ASN A 132 -9.11 -0.98 10.08
C ASN A 132 -9.38 -1.44 8.63
N ALA A 133 -8.50 -2.23 8.02
CA ALA A 133 -8.59 -2.59 6.59
C ALA A 133 -9.92 -3.24 6.18
N LEU A 134 -10.60 -3.91 7.11
CA LEU A 134 -11.89 -4.59 6.89
C LEU A 134 -13.01 -4.00 7.77
N GLY A 135 -12.78 -2.83 8.34
CA GLY A 135 -13.70 -2.14 9.26
C GLY A 135 -14.63 -1.15 8.55
N ASN A 136 -14.90 -0.03 9.21
CA ASN A 136 -15.73 1.03 8.67
C ASN A 136 -14.90 2.27 8.33
N TYR A 137 -15.12 2.84 7.15
CA TYR A 137 -14.40 4.02 6.67
C TYR A 137 -14.50 5.22 7.61
N ARG A 138 -15.65 5.44 8.27
CA ARG A 138 -15.80 6.54 9.22
C ARG A 138 -14.87 6.39 10.42
N LYS A 139 -14.74 5.17 10.95
CA LYS A 139 -13.83 4.85 12.05
C LYS A 139 -12.37 4.96 11.60
N LEU A 140 -12.06 4.43 10.42
CA LEU A 140 -10.73 4.57 9.82
C LEU A 140 -10.34 6.04 9.67
N LEU A 141 -11.24 6.90 9.18
CA LEU A 141 -10.96 8.32 9.00
C LEU A 141 -10.58 9.02 10.32
N GLU A 142 -11.25 8.66 11.43
CA GLU A 142 -10.92 9.17 12.77
C GLU A 142 -9.58 8.65 13.29
N ASP A 143 -9.34 7.36 13.12
CA ASP A 143 -8.06 6.75 13.52
C ASP A 143 -6.90 7.33 12.72
N VAL A 144 -7.13 7.66 11.45
CA VAL A 144 -6.19 8.41 10.62
C VAL A 144 -5.96 9.80 11.19
N THR A 145 -7.03 10.56 11.51
CA THR A 145 -6.93 11.92 12.06
C THR A 145 -6.14 11.98 13.37
N LEU A 146 -6.35 11.00 14.24
CA LEU A 146 -5.74 10.99 15.57
C LEU A 146 -4.42 10.21 15.62
N ASN A 147 -3.94 9.62 14.52
CA ASN A 147 -2.68 8.88 14.56
C ASN A 147 -1.46 9.84 14.73
N PRO A 148 -0.49 9.54 15.61
CA PRO A 148 0.69 10.38 15.81
C PRO A 148 1.52 10.63 14.55
N ALA A 149 1.75 9.61 13.71
CA ALA A 149 2.54 9.77 12.50
C ALA A 149 1.83 10.68 11.50
N MET A 150 0.52 10.51 11.30
CA MET A 150 -0.30 11.40 10.46
C MET A 150 -0.34 12.82 11.02
N GLY A 151 -0.55 12.96 12.34
CA GLY A 151 -0.59 14.25 13.00
C GLY A 151 0.69 15.04 12.84
N PHE A 152 1.85 14.37 12.91
CA PHE A 152 3.14 14.98 12.60
C PHE A 152 3.26 15.31 11.10
N TYR A 153 2.93 14.36 10.23
CA TYR A 153 3.13 14.46 8.78
C TYR A 153 2.30 15.59 8.13
N LEU A 154 1.11 15.86 8.65
CA LEU A 154 0.19 16.90 8.15
C LEU A 154 -0.09 18.01 9.16
N ASN A 155 0.80 18.22 10.14
CA ASN A 155 0.76 19.33 11.09
C ASN A 155 -0.54 19.45 11.93
N THR A 156 -1.27 18.35 12.14
CA THR A 156 -2.37 18.34 13.13
C THR A 156 -1.82 18.29 14.55
N LYS A 157 -0.68 17.61 14.73
CA LYS A 157 0.06 17.55 15.99
C LYS A 157 0.52 18.96 16.37
N GLY A 158 0.09 19.43 17.53
CA GLY A 158 0.44 20.75 18.06
C GLY A 158 -0.24 21.91 17.34
N ASN A 159 -1.26 21.67 16.51
CA ASN A 159 -2.03 22.74 15.88
C ASN A 159 -2.73 23.56 16.96
N LEU A 160 -2.53 24.89 16.96
CA LEU A 160 -3.05 25.78 18.00
C LEU A 160 -4.18 26.64 17.45
N LYS A 161 -5.15 26.94 18.31
CA LYS A 161 -6.16 27.96 18.02
C LYS A 161 -5.56 29.31 17.66
N GLU A 162 -6.38 30.09 16.97
CA GLU A 162 -6.11 31.47 16.60
C GLU A 162 -5.67 32.33 17.80
N ASN A 163 -4.82 33.31 17.54
CA ASN A 163 -4.41 34.31 18.51
C ASN A 163 -4.30 35.69 17.85
N SER A 164 -5.32 36.52 18.06
CA SER A 164 -5.44 37.86 17.48
C SER A 164 -4.31 38.81 17.85
N LYS A 165 -3.65 38.62 19.00
CA LYS A 165 -2.50 39.45 19.41
C LYS A 165 -1.26 39.19 18.57
N THR A 166 -1.09 37.96 18.10
CA THR A 166 0.09 37.52 17.33
C THR A 166 -0.19 37.35 15.84
N GLY A 167 -1.46 37.38 15.43
CA GLY A 167 -1.90 37.04 14.07
C GLY A 167 -1.87 35.55 13.74
N ARG A 168 -1.60 34.66 14.72
CA ARG A 168 -1.61 33.20 14.49
C ARG A 168 -3.00 32.73 14.07
N ALA A 169 -3.05 31.92 13.01
CA ALA A 169 -4.21 31.14 12.59
C ALA A 169 -3.94 29.64 12.79
N PRO A 170 -5.00 28.81 12.91
CA PRO A 170 -4.86 27.36 12.86
C PRO A 170 -4.17 26.88 11.58
N ASP A 171 -3.36 25.83 11.67
CA ASP A 171 -2.74 25.19 10.51
C ASP A 171 -3.82 24.53 9.64
N GLU A 172 -3.82 24.86 8.35
CA GLU A 172 -4.82 24.47 7.36
C GLU A 172 -4.48 23.16 6.62
N ASN A 173 -3.26 22.64 6.76
CA ASN A 173 -2.75 21.54 5.94
C ASN A 173 -3.64 20.30 6.07
N TYR A 174 -3.85 19.80 7.29
CA TYR A 174 -4.73 18.65 7.48
C TYR A 174 -6.18 18.92 7.08
N GLY A 175 -6.69 20.13 7.31
CA GLY A 175 -8.03 20.52 6.87
C GLY A 175 -8.21 20.43 5.35
N ARG A 176 -7.18 20.80 4.59
CA ARG A 176 -7.14 20.64 3.14
C ARG A 176 -7.04 19.17 2.73
N GLU A 177 -6.06 18.44 3.27
CA GLU A 177 -5.78 17.08 2.82
C GLU A 177 -6.86 16.07 3.23
N ILE A 178 -7.51 16.24 4.40
CA ILE A 178 -8.62 15.38 4.78
C ILE A 178 -9.79 15.50 3.80
N MET A 179 -10.04 16.69 3.25
CA MET A 179 -11.06 16.91 2.21
C MET A 179 -10.56 16.43 0.84
N GLN A 180 -9.40 16.92 0.42
CA GLN A 180 -8.89 16.76 -0.94
C GLN A 180 -8.39 15.36 -1.25
N LEU A 181 -7.60 14.77 -0.36
CA LEU A 181 -6.90 13.51 -0.62
C LEU A 181 -7.62 12.34 0.03
N PHE A 182 -8.19 12.55 1.21
CA PHE A 182 -8.65 11.46 2.06
C PHE A 182 -10.17 11.30 2.10
N SER A 183 -10.96 12.10 1.40
CA SER A 183 -12.42 11.93 1.39
C SER A 183 -13.12 12.35 0.10
N ILE A 184 -13.19 13.66 -0.19
CA ILE A 184 -14.14 14.19 -1.17
C ILE A 184 -13.50 14.59 -2.49
N GLY A 185 -12.17 14.73 -2.58
CA GLY A 185 -11.52 15.13 -3.82
C GLY A 185 -11.71 16.62 -4.14
N LEU A 186 -11.15 17.08 -5.26
CA LEU A 186 -11.23 18.48 -5.71
C LEU A 186 -12.59 18.84 -6.34
N TYR A 187 -13.20 17.89 -7.06
CA TYR A 187 -14.39 18.13 -7.88
C TYR A 187 -15.52 17.20 -7.51
N GLN A 188 -16.75 17.70 -7.53
CA GLN A 188 -17.94 16.90 -7.29
C GLN A 188 -18.05 15.77 -8.31
N LEU A 189 -18.43 14.60 -7.85
CA LEU A 189 -18.50 13.39 -8.66
C LEU A 189 -19.95 12.91 -8.78
N ASN A 190 -20.28 12.37 -9.94
CA ASN A 190 -21.39 11.45 -10.10
C ASN A 190 -21.05 10.11 -9.42
N LEU A 191 -22.06 9.27 -9.20
CA LEU A 191 -21.87 7.97 -8.56
C LEU A 191 -20.90 7.07 -9.33
N ASP A 192 -20.82 7.25 -10.65
CA ASP A 192 -19.93 6.54 -11.58
C ASP A 192 -18.49 7.10 -11.61
N GLY A 193 -18.17 8.06 -10.74
CA GLY A 193 -16.85 8.68 -10.65
C GLY A 193 -16.51 9.67 -11.75
N THR A 194 -17.46 10.01 -12.63
CA THR A 194 -17.30 11.13 -13.57
C THR A 194 -17.49 12.47 -12.86
N GLU A 195 -16.75 13.49 -13.30
CA GLU A 195 -16.83 14.84 -12.73
C GLU A 195 -18.16 15.50 -13.11
N LYS A 196 -18.86 16.08 -12.13
CA LYS A 196 -20.03 16.91 -12.38
C LYS A 196 -19.63 18.22 -13.05
N ARG A 197 -20.52 18.68 -13.93
CA ARG A 197 -20.36 19.95 -14.65
C ARG A 197 -21.51 20.90 -14.32
N ASP A 198 -21.20 22.18 -14.24
CA ASP A 198 -22.20 23.25 -14.13
C ASP A 198 -22.93 23.46 -15.47
N GLY A 199 -23.89 24.39 -15.51
CA GLY A 199 -24.63 24.74 -16.72
C GLY A 199 -23.78 25.32 -17.86
N SER A 200 -22.53 25.68 -17.59
CA SER A 200 -21.54 26.19 -18.55
C SER A 200 -20.50 25.14 -18.94
N GLY A 201 -20.58 23.92 -18.40
CA GLY A 201 -19.66 22.82 -18.69
C GLY A 201 -18.40 22.78 -17.82
N ASN A 202 -18.23 23.69 -16.85
CA ASN A 202 -17.07 23.72 -15.96
C ASN A 202 -17.20 22.67 -14.85
N LYS A 203 -16.07 22.16 -14.34
CA LYS A 203 -16.05 21.25 -13.19
C LYS A 203 -16.54 21.99 -11.95
N ILE A 204 -17.34 21.32 -11.12
CA ILE A 204 -17.84 21.89 -9.87
C ILE A 204 -16.89 21.50 -8.73
N GLU A 205 -16.34 22.48 -8.01
CA GLU A 205 -15.48 22.24 -6.85
C GLU A 205 -16.27 21.67 -5.66
N THR A 206 -15.62 20.85 -4.83
CA THR A 206 -16.22 20.24 -3.62
C THR A 206 -16.18 21.16 -2.41
N TYR A 207 -15.19 22.05 -2.35
CA TYR A 207 -14.94 22.98 -1.26
C TYR A 207 -14.25 24.24 -1.79
N SER A 208 -14.28 25.28 -0.97
CA SER A 208 -13.59 26.55 -1.16
C SER A 208 -12.44 26.72 -0.17
N GLN A 209 -11.60 27.74 -0.35
CA GLN A 209 -10.59 28.12 0.65
C GLN A 209 -11.21 28.47 2.01
N SER A 210 -12.45 29.01 2.04
CA SER A 210 -13.15 29.29 3.30
C SER A 210 -13.46 28.02 4.08
N ASP A 211 -13.86 26.94 3.40
CA ASP A 211 -14.12 25.65 4.05
C ASP A 211 -12.85 25.12 4.73
N ILE A 212 -11.70 25.25 4.08
CA ILE A 212 -10.39 24.86 4.62
C ILE A 212 -10.06 25.64 5.89
N SER A 213 -10.12 26.98 5.83
CA SER A 213 -9.80 27.84 6.96
C SER A 213 -10.73 27.60 8.16
N ASN A 214 -12.00 27.25 7.91
CA ASN A 214 -12.97 26.98 8.98
C ASN A 214 -12.80 25.57 9.57
N ILE A 215 -12.68 24.53 8.75
CA ILE A 215 -12.50 23.16 9.27
C ILE A 215 -11.17 23.00 10.01
N ALA A 216 -10.14 23.80 9.67
CA ALA A 216 -8.86 23.83 10.38
C ALA A 216 -9.00 24.07 11.90
N ARG A 217 -10.01 24.85 12.31
CA ARG A 217 -10.32 25.10 13.74
C ARG A 217 -10.61 23.81 14.50
N VAL A 218 -11.28 22.85 13.86
CA VAL A 218 -11.66 21.56 14.44
C VAL A 218 -10.44 20.74 14.86
N PHE A 219 -9.34 20.89 14.12
CA PHE A 219 -8.11 20.12 14.33
C PHE A 219 -7.12 20.79 15.28
N THR A 220 -7.52 21.85 15.97
CA THR A 220 -6.68 22.51 16.99
C THR A 220 -6.74 21.80 18.34
N GLY A 221 -5.62 21.79 19.06
CA GLY A 221 -5.50 21.28 20.41
C GLY A 221 -5.06 19.83 20.54
N TRP A 222 -4.84 19.11 19.43
CA TRP A 222 -4.39 17.71 19.44
C TRP A 222 -2.86 17.63 19.42
N ASP A 223 -2.27 16.83 20.29
CA ASP A 223 -0.82 16.59 20.34
C ASP A 223 -0.52 15.12 20.72
N PHE A 224 0.75 14.72 20.71
CA PHE A 224 1.15 13.39 21.17
C PHE A 224 0.66 13.10 22.59
N ASP A 225 0.10 11.90 22.78
CA ASP A 225 -0.21 11.42 24.12
C ASP A 225 1.05 10.90 24.80
N GLN A 226 1.61 11.71 25.69
CA GLN A 226 2.82 11.37 26.45
C GLN A 226 2.51 10.75 27.82
N THR A 227 1.25 10.44 28.14
CA THR A 227 0.85 9.99 29.49
C THR A 227 1.45 8.66 29.91
N GLN A 228 1.80 7.80 28.94
CA GLN A 228 2.41 6.49 29.18
C GLN A 228 3.92 6.48 28.90
N ASN A 229 4.52 7.65 28.63
CA ASN A 229 5.93 7.73 28.35
C ASN A 229 6.76 7.53 29.62
N VAL A 230 7.77 6.67 29.51
CA VAL A 230 8.85 6.56 30.50
C VAL A 230 10.10 7.17 29.89
N ASN A 231 10.66 8.17 30.56
CA ASN A 231 11.83 8.92 30.09
C ASN A 231 13.12 8.27 30.59
N THR A 232 14.09 8.13 29.68
CA THR A 232 15.44 7.63 29.96
C THR A 232 16.47 8.67 29.55
N LEU A 233 17.46 8.92 30.41
CA LEU A 233 18.58 9.80 30.07
C LEU A 233 19.57 9.05 29.15
N GLU A 234 19.80 9.60 27.97
CA GLU A 234 20.83 9.15 27.03
C GLU A 234 22.14 9.92 27.32
N PRO A 235 23.19 9.26 27.82
CA PRO A 235 24.32 9.94 28.47
C PRO A 235 25.29 10.62 27.49
N VAL A 236 25.35 10.21 26.21
CA VAL A 236 26.33 10.75 25.25
C VAL A 236 25.94 12.15 24.80
N ASN A 237 24.67 12.35 24.43
CA ASN A 237 24.18 13.68 24.04
C ASN A 237 23.39 14.40 25.13
N ASN A 238 23.34 13.82 26.35
CA ASN A 238 22.59 14.35 27.49
C ASN A 238 21.12 14.66 27.15
N ARG A 239 20.48 13.78 26.38
CA ARG A 239 19.08 13.92 25.92
C ARG A 239 18.18 13.04 26.76
N THR A 240 17.02 13.56 27.15
CA THR A 240 15.95 12.73 27.71
C THR A 240 15.13 12.15 26.57
N ILE A 241 15.12 10.82 26.45
CA ILE A 241 14.42 10.09 25.41
C ILE A 241 13.21 9.39 26.02
N PRO A 242 11.96 9.69 25.60
CA PRO A 242 10.81 8.90 26.02
C PRO A 242 10.91 7.48 25.42
N ASN A 243 10.26 6.50 26.03
CA ASN A 243 10.02 5.21 25.37
C ASN A 243 9.08 5.37 24.14
N THR A 244 8.76 4.26 23.49
CA THR A 244 7.97 4.24 22.24
C THR A 244 6.47 4.43 22.45
N ALA A 245 5.98 4.57 23.68
CA ALA A 245 4.55 4.47 23.99
C ALA A 245 3.67 5.48 23.23
N PHE A 246 4.05 6.76 23.21
CA PHE A 246 3.28 7.81 22.52
C PHE A 246 3.09 7.58 21.02
N THR A 247 3.95 6.79 20.37
CA THR A 247 3.89 6.60 18.91
C THR A 247 2.69 5.77 18.45
N ARG A 248 2.07 4.99 19.36
CA ARG A 248 0.92 4.12 19.07
C ARG A 248 -0.38 4.56 19.75
N LEU A 249 -0.33 5.57 20.59
CA LEU A 249 -1.52 6.12 21.25
C LEU A 249 -2.17 7.14 20.33
N PRO A 250 -3.51 7.20 20.22
CA PRO A 250 -4.18 8.33 19.58
C PRO A 250 -3.70 9.65 20.20
N MET A 251 -3.56 10.68 19.37
CA MET A 251 -3.24 12.02 19.83
C MET A 251 -4.25 12.48 20.88
N ARG A 252 -3.76 13.18 21.89
CA ARG A 252 -4.52 13.64 23.03
C ARG A 252 -4.89 15.11 22.89
N LEU A 253 -6.13 15.43 23.24
CA LEU A 253 -6.62 16.79 23.28
C LEU A 253 -6.10 17.56 24.50
N THR A 254 -5.61 18.77 24.24
CA THR A 254 -5.43 19.84 25.22
C THR A 254 -6.51 20.90 24.97
N ALA A 255 -7.62 20.83 25.70
CA ALA A 255 -8.80 21.65 25.44
C ALA A 255 -8.54 23.16 25.43
N ALA A 256 -7.60 23.65 26.25
CA ALA A 256 -7.22 25.06 26.28
C ALA A 256 -6.65 25.58 24.94
N ASN A 257 -6.09 24.68 24.13
CA ASN A 257 -5.51 24.99 22.82
C ASN A 257 -6.51 24.85 21.66
N HIS A 258 -7.72 24.37 21.92
CA HIS A 258 -8.78 24.25 20.91
C HIS A 258 -9.48 25.58 20.64
N SER A 259 -9.82 25.84 19.38
CA SER A 259 -10.57 27.02 18.96
C SER A 259 -11.99 26.99 19.55
N THR A 260 -12.47 28.14 20.03
CA THR A 260 -13.84 28.29 20.53
C THR A 260 -14.74 29.03 19.55
N LEU A 261 -14.22 29.38 18.37
CA LEU A 261 -15.00 30.05 17.33
C LEU A 261 -15.87 29.04 16.58
N ALA A 262 -16.98 29.52 16.01
CA ALA A 262 -17.79 28.70 15.11
C ALA A 262 -16.97 28.29 13.88
N ALA A 263 -17.29 27.16 13.25
CA ALA A 263 -16.67 26.70 12.01
C ALA A 263 -17.76 26.35 10.98
N SER A 264 -17.79 27.07 9.86
CA SER A 264 -18.73 26.80 8.76
C SER A 264 -17.99 26.22 7.57
N PHE A 265 -18.36 25.00 7.16
CA PHE A 265 -17.78 24.32 6.01
C PHE A 265 -18.77 23.32 5.42
N LEU A 266 -18.69 23.07 4.11
CA LEU A 266 -19.48 22.07 3.38
C LEU A 266 -21.00 22.17 3.68
N GLY A 267 -21.51 23.40 3.85
CA GLY A 267 -22.92 23.68 4.12
C GLY A 267 -23.38 23.43 5.56
N ILE A 268 -22.50 23.02 6.47
CA ILE A 268 -22.81 22.93 7.91
C ILE A 268 -22.13 24.05 8.70
N THR A 269 -22.62 24.28 9.92
CA THR A 269 -21.96 25.15 10.91
C THR A 269 -21.84 24.41 12.23
N ILE A 270 -20.61 24.26 12.72
CA ILE A 270 -20.32 23.88 14.10
C ILE A 270 -20.43 25.16 14.95
N PRO A 271 -21.34 25.21 15.96
CA PRO A 271 -21.51 26.39 16.80
C PRO A 271 -20.25 26.78 17.57
N ALA A 272 -20.11 28.06 17.89
CA ALA A 272 -19.06 28.54 18.78
C ALA A 272 -19.14 27.84 20.15
N ASN A 273 -17.99 27.64 20.79
CA ASN A 273 -17.82 26.94 22.07
C ASN A 273 -18.23 25.45 22.07
N THR A 274 -18.42 24.83 20.89
CA THR A 274 -18.50 23.37 20.80
C THR A 274 -17.16 22.77 21.26
N ASP A 275 -17.20 21.72 22.11
CA ASP A 275 -15.98 21.06 22.54
C ASP A 275 -15.29 20.32 21.39
N ALA A 276 -13.98 20.12 21.49
CA ALA A 276 -13.18 19.59 20.37
C ALA A 276 -13.56 18.18 19.94
N VAL A 277 -14.02 17.32 20.86
CA VAL A 277 -14.40 15.94 20.54
C VAL A 277 -15.71 15.94 19.76
N THR A 278 -16.70 16.73 20.21
CA THR A 278 -17.95 16.92 19.48
C THR A 278 -17.71 17.58 18.12
N ALA A 279 -16.87 18.62 18.05
CA ALA A 279 -16.53 19.30 16.81
C ALA A 279 -15.85 18.36 15.81
N LEU A 280 -14.88 17.55 16.27
CA LEU A 280 -14.21 16.53 15.46
C LEU A 280 -15.21 15.52 14.90
N LYS A 281 -16.09 14.99 15.76
CA LYS A 281 -17.13 14.06 15.34
C LYS A 281 -18.02 14.67 14.25
N MET A 282 -18.52 15.89 14.45
CA MET A 282 -19.36 16.57 13.46
C MET A 282 -18.64 16.74 12.12
N ALA A 283 -17.38 17.16 12.12
CA ALA A 283 -16.60 17.33 10.90
C ALA A 283 -16.38 16.01 10.14
N LEU A 284 -15.97 14.96 10.84
CA LEU A 284 -15.74 13.65 10.24
C LEU A 284 -17.04 13.00 9.76
N ASP A 285 -18.15 13.19 10.48
CA ASP A 285 -19.48 12.72 10.06
C ASP A 285 -19.95 13.45 8.79
N THR A 286 -19.72 14.77 8.68
CA THR A 286 -20.02 15.53 7.46
C THR A 286 -19.21 15.03 6.27
N LEU A 287 -17.89 14.83 6.44
CA LEU A 287 -17.04 14.31 5.36
C LEU A 287 -17.47 12.91 4.94
N PHE A 288 -17.68 12.01 5.89
CA PHE A 288 -18.10 10.63 5.62
C PHE A 288 -19.45 10.54 4.87
N ASN A 289 -20.40 11.41 5.20
CA ASN A 289 -21.70 11.44 4.55
C ASN A 289 -21.71 12.20 3.22
N HIS A 290 -20.62 12.86 2.85
CA HIS A 290 -20.54 13.55 1.58
C HIS A 290 -20.66 12.57 0.39
N PRO A 291 -21.45 12.88 -0.65
CA PRO A 291 -21.73 11.94 -1.75
C PRO A 291 -20.50 11.54 -2.56
N ASN A 292 -19.44 12.37 -2.58
CA ASN A 292 -18.20 12.05 -3.29
C ASN A 292 -17.41 10.88 -2.69
N VAL A 293 -17.54 10.57 -1.39
CA VAL A 293 -16.60 9.63 -0.75
C VAL A 293 -16.63 8.25 -1.40
N GLY A 294 -17.83 7.72 -1.67
CA GLY A 294 -18.02 6.42 -2.32
C GLY A 294 -17.32 6.31 -3.68
N PRO A 295 -17.64 7.15 -4.68
CA PRO A 295 -16.97 7.11 -5.98
C PRO A 295 -15.48 7.48 -5.92
N PHE A 296 -15.09 8.43 -5.07
CA PHE A 296 -13.70 8.87 -4.97
C PHE A 296 -12.79 7.77 -4.40
N PHE A 297 -13.19 7.15 -3.30
CA PHE A 297 -12.47 6.03 -2.69
C PHE A 297 -12.56 4.78 -3.58
N GLY A 298 -13.77 4.43 -4.05
CA GLY A 298 -14.01 3.24 -4.86
C GLY A 298 -13.17 3.20 -6.13
N LYS A 299 -13.12 4.31 -6.88
CA LYS A 299 -12.28 4.41 -8.09
C LYS A 299 -10.81 4.12 -7.80
N GLN A 300 -10.25 4.73 -6.75
CA GLN A 300 -8.84 4.55 -6.40
C GLN A 300 -8.53 3.13 -5.91
N MET A 301 -9.44 2.49 -5.18
CA MET A 301 -9.27 1.09 -4.77
C MET A 301 -9.30 0.13 -5.96
N ILE A 302 -10.18 0.37 -6.94
CA ILE A 302 -10.15 -0.39 -8.19
C ILE A 302 -8.82 -0.19 -8.93
N GLN A 303 -8.32 1.05 -9.00
CA GLN A 303 -7.02 1.35 -9.60
C GLN A 303 -5.87 0.63 -8.92
N ARG A 304 -5.85 0.57 -7.59
CA ARG A 304 -4.78 -0.09 -6.84
C ARG A 304 -4.82 -1.60 -6.93
N LEU A 305 -6.00 -2.22 -7.10
CA LEU A 305 -6.15 -3.67 -7.00
C LEU A 305 -6.36 -4.37 -8.35
N VAL A 306 -7.00 -3.73 -9.32
CA VAL A 306 -7.51 -4.42 -10.53
C VAL A 306 -7.04 -3.76 -11.82
N THR A 307 -7.43 -2.52 -12.09
CA THR A 307 -7.22 -1.89 -13.41
C THR A 307 -7.06 -0.37 -13.29
N SER A 308 -6.10 0.20 -14.02
CA SER A 308 -5.79 1.64 -13.98
C SER A 308 -6.92 2.53 -14.51
N ASN A 309 -7.75 1.99 -15.41
CA ASN A 309 -8.84 2.70 -16.07
C ASN A 309 -10.17 1.92 -15.95
N PRO A 310 -10.80 1.91 -14.77
CA PRO A 310 -12.09 1.24 -14.59
C PRO A 310 -13.21 1.95 -15.34
N SER A 311 -14.22 1.20 -15.79
CA SER A 311 -15.40 1.81 -16.41
C SER A 311 -16.19 2.64 -15.38
N PRO A 312 -16.94 3.67 -15.81
CA PRO A 312 -17.86 4.37 -14.92
C PRO A 312 -18.87 3.44 -14.25
N ALA A 313 -19.34 2.40 -14.96
CA ALA A 313 -20.29 1.44 -14.42
C ALA A 313 -19.69 0.62 -13.26
N TYR A 314 -18.42 0.24 -13.36
CA TYR A 314 -17.70 -0.43 -12.29
C TYR A 314 -17.56 0.48 -11.05
N VAL A 315 -17.15 1.73 -11.25
CA VAL A 315 -17.06 2.70 -10.15
C VAL A 315 -18.43 2.90 -9.50
N ALA A 316 -19.51 3.01 -10.28
CA ALA A 316 -20.87 3.17 -9.76
C ALA A 316 -21.31 2.00 -8.87
N ARG A 317 -20.99 0.77 -9.30
CA ARG A 317 -21.28 -0.46 -8.54
C ARG A 317 -20.55 -0.48 -7.21
N VAL A 318 -19.25 -0.20 -7.19
CA VAL A 318 -18.45 -0.14 -5.96
C VAL A 318 -18.90 1.02 -5.05
N ALA A 319 -19.15 2.20 -5.61
CA ALA A 319 -19.63 3.36 -4.86
C ALA A 319 -21.01 3.11 -4.25
N SER A 320 -21.88 2.36 -4.92
CA SER A 320 -23.18 1.95 -4.37
C SER A 320 -23.02 1.06 -3.14
N VAL A 321 -22.06 0.14 -3.16
CA VAL A 321 -21.73 -0.72 -2.01
C VAL A 321 -21.12 0.10 -0.86
N PHE A 322 -20.29 1.09 -1.17
CA PHE A 322 -19.83 2.05 -0.15
C PHE A 322 -21.00 2.78 0.48
N ASN A 323 -21.98 3.23 -0.32
CA ASN A 323 -23.14 3.96 0.19
C ASN A 323 -24.05 3.06 1.04
N ASN A 324 -24.17 1.78 0.70
CA ASN A 324 -24.95 0.79 1.42
C ASN A 324 -24.44 -0.63 1.05
N ASN A 325 -23.92 -1.36 2.03
CA ASN A 325 -23.42 -2.73 1.87
C ASN A 325 -24.51 -3.80 1.59
N GLY A 326 -25.77 -3.40 1.46
CA GLY A 326 -26.94 -4.28 1.31
C GLY A 326 -27.73 -4.48 2.62
N THR A 327 -27.19 -4.04 3.76
CA THR A 327 -27.86 -4.10 5.07
C THR A 327 -27.99 -2.72 5.72
N GLY A 328 -27.88 -1.64 4.94
CA GLY A 328 -28.02 -0.26 5.42
C GLY A 328 -26.74 0.33 6.03
N VAL A 329 -25.60 -0.34 5.94
CA VAL A 329 -24.33 0.17 6.49
C VAL A 329 -23.53 0.85 5.40
N ARG A 330 -23.27 2.15 5.59
CA ARG A 330 -22.36 2.96 4.76
C ARG A 330 -20.91 2.72 5.18
N GLY A 331 -19.99 2.70 4.23
CA GLY A 331 -18.55 2.67 4.47
C GLY A 331 -18.00 1.33 4.99
N ASP A 332 -18.72 0.23 4.83
CA ASP A 332 -18.23 -1.11 5.14
C ASP A 332 -17.11 -1.49 4.16
N LEU A 333 -15.85 -1.40 4.62
CA LEU A 333 -14.68 -1.63 3.79
C LEU A 333 -14.57 -3.08 3.35
N LYS A 334 -15.01 -4.04 4.17
CA LYS A 334 -15.04 -5.45 3.78
C LYS A 334 -15.95 -5.66 2.57
N ALA A 335 -17.14 -5.05 2.58
CA ALA A 335 -18.06 -5.10 1.45
C ALA A 335 -17.51 -4.36 0.21
N VAL A 336 -16.88 -3.21 0.40
CA VAL A 336 -16.29 -2.42 -0.69
C VAL A 336 -15.14 -3.17 -1.37
N PHE A 337 -14.20 -3.75 -0.61
CA PHE A 337 -13.11 -4.55 -1.18
C PHE A 337 -13.61 -5.82 -1.86
N ALA A 338 -14.64 -6.48 -1.31
CA ALA A 338 -15.30 -7.58 -2.01
C ALA A 338 -15.91 -7.12 -3.34
N ALA A 339 -16.60 -5.96 -3.36
CA ALA A 339 -17.18 -5.42 -4.58
C ALA A 339 -16.13 -5.06 -5.64
N VAL A 340 -14.95 -4.56 -5.22
CA VAL A 340 -13.82 -4.37 -6.13
C VAL A 340 -13.35 -5.72 -6.69
N LEU A 341 -13.06 -6.70 -5.85
CA LEU A 341 -12.41 -7.93 -6.32
C LEU A 341 -13.34 -8.86 -7.12
N LEU A 342 -14.64 -8.81 -6.83
CA LEU A 342 -15.65 -9.72 -7.39
C LEU A 342 -16.41 -9.16 -8.59
N ASP A 343 -16.20 -7.88 -8.95
CA ASP A 343 -16.92 -7.26 -10.06
C ASP A 343 -16.72 -8.03 -11.37
N ASP A 344 -17.78 -8.08 -12.20
CA ASP A 344 -17.74 -8.81 -13.46
C ASP A 344 -16.72 -8.23 -14.45
N GLU A 345 -16.34 -6.96 -14.34
CA GLU A 345 -15.22 -6.40 -15.12
C GLU A 345 -13.86 -6.93 -14.65
N ALA A 346 -13.71 -7.22 -13.35
CA ALA A 346 -12.49 -7.82 -12.80
C ALA A 346 -12.40 -9.32 -13.09
N ARG A 347 -13.55 -10.02 -13.08
CA ARG A 347 -13.62 -11.48 -13.18
C ARG A 347 -13.97 -12.00 -14.57
N GLY A 348 -14.58 -11.19 -15.43
CA GLY A 348 -14.92 -11.59 -16.78
C GLY A 348 -13.71 -11.76 -17.71
N PRO A 349 -13.86 -12.46 -18.84
CA PRO A 349 -12.79 -12.65 -19.82
C PRO A 349 -12.54 -11.43 -20.70
N ALA A 350 -13.52 -10.51 -20.82
CA ALA A 350 -13.45 -9.35 -21.72
C ALA A 350 -12.21 -8.48 -21.48
N GLY A 351 -11.86 -8.25 -20.21
CA GLY A 351 -10.68 -7.46 -19.82
C GLY A 351 -9.35 -8.05 -20.29
N LEU A 352 -9.27 -9.38 -20.50
CA LEU A 352 -8.03 -10.05 -20.89
C LEU A 352 -7.57 -9.65 -22.30
N THR A 353 -8.52 -9.38 -23.20
CA THR A 353 -8.25 -8.97 -24.59
C THR A 353 -8.43 -7.48 -24.82
N GLN A 354 -9.09 -6.76 -23.91
CA GLN A 354 -9.34 -5.33 -24.06
C GLN A 354 -8.05 -4.50 -23.91
N SER A 355 -7.80 -3.63 -24.88
CA SER A 355 -6.79 -2.58 -24.79
C SER A 355 -7.17 -1.55 -23.73
N GLY A 356 -6.26 -1.24 -22.81
CA GLY A 356 -6.50 -0.28 -21.72
C GLY A 356 -7.11 -0.88 -20.46
N PHE A 357 -7.40 -2.19 -20.43
CA PHE A 357 -7.72 -2.89 -19.18
C PHE A 357 -6.46 -3.50 -18.54
N GLY A 358 -6.43 -3.46 -17.21
CA GLY A 358 -5.31 -3.88 -16.39
C GLY A 358 -4.52 -2.69 -15.86
N LYS A 359 -3.44 -2.97 -15.15
CA LYS A 359 -2.56 -1.97 -14.56
C LYS A 359 -1.12 -2.40 -14.62
N LEU A 360 -0.19 -1.45 -14.62
CA LEU A 360 1.22 -1.79 -14.42
C LEU A 360 1.40 -2.30 -12.98
N ARG A 361 2.07 -3.44 -12.81
CA ARG A 361 2.49 -3.92 -11.49
C ARG A 361 3.51 -2.93 -10.94
N GLU A 362 3.25 -2.39 -9.77
CA GLU A 362 4.17 -1.50 -9.08
C GLU A 362 5.49 -2.21 -8.72
N PRO A 363 6.67 -1.56 -8.84
CA PRO A 363 7.95 -2.19 -8.56
C PRO A 363 8.04 -2.90 -7.19
N MET A 364 7.47 -2.33 -6.13
CA MET A 364 7.47 -2.98 -4.81
C MET A 364 6.67 -4.29 -4.82
N LEU A 365 5.53 -4.33 -5.53
CA LEU A 365 4.68 -5.52 -5.63
C LEU A 365 5.37 -6.64 -6.40
N ARG A 366 6.22 -6.31 -7.38
CA ARG A 366 7.00 -7.29 -8.14
C ARG A 366 7.99 -8.02 -7.23
N LEU A 367 8.67 -7.31 -6.33
CA LEU A 367 9.56 -7.93 -5.36
C LEU A 367 8.79 -8.79 -4.35
N ILE A 368 7.65 -8.31 -3.85
CA ILE A 368 6.80 -9.06 -2.92
C ILE A 368 6.28 -10.34 -3.58
N GLN A 369 5.76 -10.24 -4.81
CA GLN A 369 5.28 -11.40 -5.57
C GLN A 369 6.41 -12.42 -5.77
N TRP A 370 7.59 -11.99 -6.20
CA TRP A 370 8.76 -12.86 -6.32
C TRP A 370 9.05 -13.60 -5.01
N GLY A 371 9.22 -12.86 -3.91
CA GLY A 371 9.59 -13.45 -2.64
C GLY A 371 8.58 -14.50 -2.18
N ARG A 372 7.30 -14.15 -2.21
CA ARG A 372 6.22 -15.03 -1.75
C ARG A 372 6.03 -16.26 -2.66
N SER A 373 6.11 -16.09 -3.97
CA SER A 373 5.91 -17.20 -4.93
C SER A 373 7.01 -18.26 -4.84
N PHE A 374 8.22 -17.88 -4.43
CA PHE A 374 9.40 -18.77 -4.48
C PHE A 374 9.95 -19.14 -3.10
N GLY A 375 9.17 -18.96 -2.03
CA GLY A 375 9.52 -19.39 -0.68
C GLY A 375 10.66 -18.59 -0.06
N ILE A 376 10.56 -17.26 -0.11
CA ILE A 376 11.54 -16.36 0.53
C ILE A 376 11.64 -16.62 2.03
N ASN A 377 12.86 -16.68 2.52
CA ASN A 377 13.15 -16.84 3.94
C ASN A 377 14.40 -16.03 4.33
N SER A 378 14.47 -15.61 5.59
CA SER A 378 15.65 -14.99 6.19
C SER A 378 16.31 -15.97 7.16
N ALA A 379 17.54 -16.40 6.87
CA ALA A 379 18.27 -17.38 7.69
C ALA A 379 18.51 -16.89 9.13
N ARG A 380 18.61 -15.58 9.33
CA ARG A 380 18.83 -14.91 10.63
C ARG A 380 17.61 -14.14 11.13
N GLY A 381 16.50 -14.18 10.41
CA GLY A 381 15.30 -13.39 10.71
C GLY A 381 15.55 -11.87 10.68
N SER A 382 16.57 -11.40 9.96
CA SER A 382 17.01 -10.01 9.98
C SER A 382 16.07 -9.08 9.22
N TRP A 383 15.53 -9.58 8.09
CA TRP A 383 14.69 -8.82 7.14
C TRP A 383 15.25 -7.44 6.81
N LYS A 384 16.58 -7.31 6.75
CA LYS A 384 17.31 -6.07 6.46
C LYS A 384 17.18 -5.59 5.00
N ILE A 385 15.95 -5.45 4.51
CA ILE A 385 15.63 -4.83 3.23
C ILE A 385 15.43 -3.34 3.47
N GLY A 386 16.41 -2.51 3.13
CA GLY A 386 16.32 -1.06 3.31
C GLY A 386 15.45 -0.37 2.26
N ASP A 387 15.52 0.96 2.25
CA ASP A 387 14.86 1.80 1.24
C ASP A 387 15.22 1.37 -0.19
N GLN A 388 14.20 1.15 -1.02
CA GLN A 388 14.28 0.75 -2.43
C GLN A 388 13.87 1.86 -3.42
N SER A 389 13.76 3.10 -2.95
CA SER A 389 13.20 4.22 -3.74
C SER A 389 14.11 4.74 -4.86
N ASP A 390 15.42 4.41 -4.85
CA ASP A 390 16.33 4.82 -5.92
C ASP A 390 16.02 4.08 -7.24
N ALA A 391 15.70 4.81 -8.30
CA ALA A 391 15.27 4.21 -9.56
C ALA A 391 16.43 3.63 -10.39
N ALA A 392 17.66 4.12 -10.22
CA ALA A 392 18.80 3.71 -11.03
C ALA A 392 19.49 2.44 -10.51
N SER A 393 19.53 2.28 -9.18
CA SER A 393 20.27 1.23 -8.48
C SER A 393 19.40 0.35 -7.59
N ARG A 394 18.08 0.61 -7.50
CA ARG A 394 17.10 -0.14 -6.70
C ARG A 394 15.77 -0.29 -7.48
N LEU A 395 14.65 -0.46 -6.78
CA LEU A 395 13.34 -0.70 -7.41
C LEU A 395 12.67 0.58 -7.94
N GLY A 396 13.12 1.77 -7.52
CA GLY A 396 12.41 3.03 -7.78
C GLY A 396 11.14 3.22 -6.94
N GLN A 397 10.88 2.33 -5.98
CA GLN A 397 9.72 2.39 -5.10
C GLN A 397 9.93 1.49 -3.87
N SER A 398 9.56 1.97 -2.69
CA SER A 398 9.60 1.18 -1.45
C SER A 398 8.32 1.44 -0.63
N PRO A 399 7.72 0.43 0.02
CA PRO A 399 6.53 0.62 0.86
C PRO A 399 6.76 1.68 1.93
N LEU A 400 5.75 2.52 2.20
CA LEU A 400 5.77 3.59 3.21
C LEU A 400 6.91 4.63 3.03
N ARG A 401 7.44 4.74 1.80
CA ARG A 401 8.46 5.72 1.37
C ARG A 401 7.92 6.62 0.26
N SER A 402 6.66 7.03 0.40
CA SER A 402 6.06 7.89 -0.59
C SER A 402 6.82 9.21 -0.69
N PRO A 403 7.15 9.72 -1.91
CA PRO A 403 7.95 10.92 -2.06
C PRO A 403 7.19 12.21 -1.69
N SER A 404 5.86 12.16 -1.58
CA SER A 404 5.02 13.30 -1.21
C SER A 404 3.69 12.84 -0.62
N VAL A 405 2.89 13.79 -0.11
CA VAL A 405 1.50 13.55 0.31
C VAL A 405 0.60 13.06 -0.83
N PHE A 406 0.98 13.26 -2.09
CA PHE A 406 0.24 12.82 -3.29
C PHE A 406 0.52 11.38 -3.72
N ASN A 407 1.14 10.59 -2.85
CA ASN A 407 1.59 9.23 -3.12
C ASN A 407 2.74 9.16 -4.17
N TYR A 408 3.08 7.96 -4.66
CA TYR A 408 4.10 7.71 -5.71
C TYR A 408 3.67 8.20 -7.10
N PHE A 409 2.37 8.24 -7.36
CA PHE A 409 1.79 8.60 -8.66
C PHE A 409 0.36 9.10 -8.51
N ARG A 410 -0.06 9.97 -9.44
CA ARG A 410 -1.37 10.63 -9.40
C ARG A 410 -2.46 9.71 -9.97
N PRO A 411 -3.60 9.52 -9.29
CA PRO A 411 -4.69 8.65 -9.77
C PRO A 411 -5.25 8.98 -11.16
N GLY A 412 -5.08 10.23 -11.62
CA GLY A 412 -5.48 10.70 -12.94
C GLY A 412 -4.34 10.83 -13.96
N TYR A 413 -3.13 10.33 -13.67
CA TYR A 413 -2.01 10.47 -14.60
C TYR A 413 -2.28 9.70 -15.89
N VAL A 414 -2.07 10.39 -17.02
CA VAL A 414 -2.15 9.84 -18.37
C VAL A 414 -0.76 9.97 -18.98
N PRO A 415 -0.11 8.87 -19.40
CA PRO A 415 1.21 8.93 -20.02
C PRO A 415 1.19 9.80 -21.28
N PRO A 416 2.00 10.86 -21.35
CA PRO A 416 2.05 11.74 -22.51
C PRO A 416 2.60 10.98 -23.73
N SER A 417 2.29 11.48 -24.93
CA SER A 417 2.82 10.94 -26.19
C SER A 417 2.57 9.44 -26.37
N SER A 418 1.42 8.95 -25.91
CA SER A 418 1.04 7.54 -25.95
C SER A 418 -0.33 7.34 -26.60
N ALA A 419 -0.70 6.11 -26.94
CA ALA A 419 -2.06 5.82 -27.41
C ALA A 419 -3.14 6.17 -26.36
N LEU A 420 -2.77 6.21 -25.07
CA LEU A 420 -3.67 6.55 -23.96
C LEU A 420 -3.98 8.05 -23.90
N SER A 421 -3.09 8.93 -24.38
CA SER A 421 -3.35 10.38 -24.39
C SER A 421 -4.45 10.78 -25.37
N ALA A 422 -4.64 10.02 -26.46
CA ALA A 422 -5.72 10.26 -27.42
C ALA A 422 -7.11 10.02 -26.81
N THR A 423 -7.21 9.12 -25.82
CA THR A 423 -8.47 8.75 -25.16
C THR A 423 -8.57 9.28 -23.73
N GLN A 424 -7.56 10.02 -23.25
CA GLN A 424 -7.44 10.48 -21.86
C GLN A 424 -7.59 9.34 -20.84
N SER A 425 -7.11 8.14 -21.20
CA SER A 425 -7.22 6.94 -20.36
C SER A 425 -6.16 6.97 -19.25
N PRO A 426 -6.54 7.00 -17.96
CA PRO A 426 -5.57 6.99 -16.86
C PRO A 426 -4.75 5.70 -16.85
N ALA A 427 -3.44 5.86 -16.64
CA ALA A 427 -2.51 4.77 -16.36
C ALA A 427 -1.53 5.23 -15.27
N PRO A 428 -2.01 5.36 -14.01
CA PRO A 428 -1.31 6.09 -12.96
C PRO A 428 0.12 5.60 -12.70
N GLU A 429 0.29 4.29 -12.62
CA GLU A 429 1.55 3.63 -12.28
C GLU A 429 2.67 3.90 -13.31
N PHE A 430 2.31 4.26 -14.55
CA PHE A 430 3.29 4.62 -15.58
C PHE A 430 4.02 5.93 -15.27
N GLN A 431 3.57 6.73 -14.30
CA GLN A 431 4.32 7.90 -13.84
C GLN A 431 5.69 7.52 -13.24
N LEU A 432 5.86 6.27 -12.80
CA LEU A 432 7.12 5.73 -12.30
C LEU A 432 8.05 5.21 -13.41
N VAL A 433 7.57 5.14 -14.66
CA VAL A 433 8.30 4.50 -15.76
C VAL A 433 9.13 5.53 -16.51
N ASN A 434 10.44 5.31 -16.53
CA ASN A 434 11.41 6.02 -17.35
C ASN A 434 12.61 5.10 -17.64
N GLU A 435 13.55 5.55 -18.46
CA GLU A 435 14.71 4.77 -18.90
C GLU A 435 15.54 4.27 -17.70
N SER A 436 15.68 5.11 -16.66
CA SER A 436 16.43 4.75 -15.46
C SER A 436 15.71 3.69 -14.64
N SER A 437 14.40 3.83 -14.40
CA SER A 437 13.64 2.88 -13.58
C SER A 437 13.48 1.52 -14.24
N VAL A 438 13.38 1.46 -15.58
CA VAL A 438 13.34 0.20 -16.32
C VAL A 438 14.68 -0.54 -16.23
N GLY A 439 15.80 0.14 -16.49
CA GLY A 439 17.13 -0.47 -16.40
C GLY A 439 17.52 -0.86 -14.97
N GLY A 440 17.28 0.02 -14.01
CA GLY A 440 17.58 -0.20 -12.59
C GLY A 440 16.83 -1.41 -12.02
N TYR A 441 15.53 -1.53 -12.31
CA TYR A 441 14.73 -2.69 -11.91
C TYR A 441 15.32 -4.01 -12.41
N LEU A 442 15.69 -4.11 -13.69
CA LEU A 442 16.24 -5.34 -14.26
C LEU A 442 17.58 -5.72 -13.63
N ASN A 443 18.47 -4.74 -13.45
CA ASN A 443 19.78 -4.96 -12.83
C ASN A 443 19.66 -5.47 -11.39
N VAL A 444 18.76 -4.87 -10.61
CA VAL A 444 18.53 -5.21 -9.21
C VAL A 444 17.88 -6.58 -9.08
N MET A 445 16.81 -6.81 -9.85
CA MET A 445 16.10 -8.10 -9.80
C MET A 445 16.97 -9.25 -10.30
N GLN A 446 17.85 -9.05 -11.28
CA GLN A 446 18.79 -10.08 -11.71
C GLN A 446 19.64 -10.60 -10.54
N GLY A 447 20.19 -9.70 -9.73
CA GLY A 447 20.98 -10.05 -8.55
C GLY A 447 20.14 -10.71 -7.46
N ILE A 448 18.99 -10.11 -7.13
CA ILE A 448 18.08 -10.58 -6.07
C ILE A 448 17.51 -11.97 -6.40
N ILE A 449 17.00 -12.17 -7.62
CA ILE A 449 16.43 -13.44 -8.06
C ILE A 449 17.46 -14.56 -7.93
N ARG A 450 18.71 -14.31 -8.33
CA ARG A 450 19.74 -15.34 -8.38
C ARG A 450 20.36 -15.64 -7.03
N ASN A 451 20.62 -14.62 -6.21
CA ASN A 451 21.42 -14.77 -5.00
C ASN A 451 20.63 -14.49 -3.72
N GLY A 452 19.50 -13.79 -3.81
CA GLY A 452 18.83 -13.18 -2.66
C GLY A 452 19.40 -11.81 -2.31
N LEU A 453 19.00 -11.28 -1.15
CA LEU A 453 19.52 -10.01 -0.64
C LEU A 453 20.72 -10.25 0.28
N TRP A 454 21.83 -9.60 -0.06
CA TRP A 454 23.00 -9.55 0.77
C TRP A 454 22.75 -8.68 2.00
N VAL A 455 23.15 -9.18 3.16
CA VAL A 455 23.00 -8.50 4.44
C VAL A 455 24.34 -8.52 5.17
N SER A 456 24.81 -7.34 5.55
CA SER A 456 25.97 -7.17 6.44
C SER A 456 25.54 -7.31 7.90
N ALA A 457 26.31 -8.11 8.67
CA ALA A 457 26.09 -8.39 10.08
C ALA A 457 24.59 -8.55 10.43
N PRO A 458 23.90 -9.56 9.86
CA PRO A 458 22.44 -9.71 9.97
C PRO A 458 21.89 -9.74 11.41
N GLU A 459 22.71 -10.16 12.36
CA GLU A 459 22.42 -10.21 13.79
C GLU A 459 22.55 -8.85 14.51
N LEU A 460 23.17 -7.86 13.89
CA LEU A 460 23.44 -6.54 14.48
C LEU A 460 22.45 -5.46 13.97
N PRO A 461 22.34 -4.30 14.63
CA PRO A 461 21.76 -3.07 14.06
C PRO A 461 22.36 -2.71 12.68
N ASN A 462 21.71 -1.84 11.91
CA ASN A 462 22.33 -1.29 10.71
C ASN A 462 23.30 -0.16 11.10
N ASN A 463 24.59 -0.41 11.04
CA ASN A 463 25.64 0.50 11.50
C ASN A 463 26.91 0.47 10.61
N ASN A 464 26.78 0.06 9.34
CA ASN A 464 27.90 -0.10 8.39
C ASN A 464 29.02 -1.06 8.84
N ILE A 465 28.78 -1.88 9.87
CA ILE A 465 29.74 -2.89 10.33
C ILE A 465 29.61 -4.15 9.47
N SER A 466 30.77 -4.67 9.08
CA SER A 466 30.94 -5.93 8.35
C SER A 466 31.54 -6.97 9.30
N ASN A 467 31.06 -8.21 9.27
CA ASN A 467 31.65 -9.28 10.06
C ASN A 467 31.54 -10.65 9.34
N ALA A 468 31.96 -11.72 10.03
CA ALA A 468 31.96 -13.07 9.49
C ALA A 468 30.56 -13.63 9.15
N ASN A 469 29.48 -13.01 9.64
CA ASN A 469 28.10 -13.41 9.37
C ASN A 469 27.51 -12.72 8.13
N ASN A 470 28.27 -11.89 7.42
CA ASN A 470 27.79 -11.32 6.17
C ASN A 470 27.45 -12.40 5.14
N GLY A 471 26.35 -12.21 4.41
CA GLY A 471 25.95 -13.16 3.39
C GLY A 471 24.60 -12.84 2.77
N TYR A 472 24.19 -13.69 1.84
CA TYR A 472 22.82 -13.69 1.35
C TYR A 472 21.90 -14.30 2.41
N ASP A 473 21.40 -13.44 3.31
CA ASP A 473 20.53 -13.85 4.42
C ASP A 473 19.09 -14.11 3.95
N ILE A 474 18.60 -13.29 3.01
CA ILE A 474 17.21 -13.33 2.54
C ILE A 474 17.19 -13.95 1.15
N THR A 475 16.83 -15.22 1.05
CA THR A 475 16.92 -16.01 -0.20
C THR A 475 15.62 -16.74 -0.51
N ALA A 476 15.40 -17.07 -1.79
CA ALA A 476 14.26 -17.86 -2.25
C ALA A 476 14.69 -19.31 -2.50
N ALA A 477 13.81 -20.26 -2.16
CA ALA A 477 14.11 -21.69 -2.21
C ALA A 477 13.93 -22.31 -3.60
N TYR A 478 12.98 -21.80 -4.41
CA TYR A 478 12.66 -22.31 -5.74
C TYR A 478 12.39 -23.82 -5.82
N THR A 479 11.82 -24.42 -4.77
CA THR A 479 11.72 -25.89 -4.63
C THR A 479 10.98 -26.53 -5.80
N ALA A 480 9.86 -25.95 -6.23
CA ALA A 480 9.06 -26.49 -7.33
C ALA A 480 9.70 -26.21 -8.69
N GLU A 481 10.33 -25.05 -8.87
CA GLU A 481 10.98 -24.65 -10.12
C GLU A 481 12.25 -25.48 -10.37
N LEU A 482 13.01 -25.80 -9.33
CA LEU A 482 14.17 -26.67 -9.42
C LEU A 482 13.79 -28.12 -9.79
N ALA A 483 12.59 -28.58 -9.43
CA ALA A 483 12.08 -29.89 -9.87
C ALA A 483 11.80 -29.92 -11.39
N LEU A 484 11.51 -28.76 -12.00
CA LEU A 484 11.24 -28.62 -13.43
C LEU A 484 12.47 -28.18 -14.24
N VAL A 485 13.63 -28.00 -13.61
CA VAL A 485 14.78 -27.30 -14.23
C VAL A 485 15.34 -27.94 -15.51
N LEU A 486 15.10 -29.23 -15.72
CA LEU A 486 15.53 -29.94 -16.93
C LEU A 486 14.54 -29.81 -18.08
N ASP A 487 13.30 -29.39 -17.81
CA ASP A 487 12.26 -29.13 -18.79
C ASP A 487 11.93 -27.63 -18.82
N ALA A 488 12.61 -26.91 -19.71
CA ALA A 488 12.42 -25.46 -19.86
C ALA A 488 10.97 -25.10 -20.20
N THR A 489 10.25 -25.95 -20.95
CA THR A 489 8.85 -25.71 -21.33
C THR A 489 7.95 -25.82 -20.11
N ALA A 490 8.10 -26.87 -19.30
CA ALA A 490 7.33 -27.02 -18.07
C ALA A 490 7.65 -25.91 -17.05
N LEU A 491 8.92 -25.53 -16.92
CA LEU A 491 9.35 -24.43 -16.06
C LEU A 491 8.68 -23.11 -16.47
N VAL A 492 8.74 -22.74 -17.75
CA VAL A 492 8.12 -21.50 -18.26
C VAL A 492 6.60 -21.55 -18.13
N LYS A 493 5.97 -22.70 -18.37
CA LYS A 493 4.52 -22.88 -18.16
C LYS A 493 4.11 -22.63 -16.70
N ARG A 494 4.90 -23.15 -15.75
CA ARG A 494 4.67 -22.90 -14.31
C ARG A 494 4.78 -21.42 -13.99
N LEU A 495 5.85 -20.77 -14.44
CA LEU A 495 6.06 -19.33 -14.20
C LEU A 495 4.95 -18.48 -14.81
N ASN A 496 4.48 -18.83 -16.02
CA ASN A 496 3.33 -18.17 -16.64
C ASN A 496 2.09 -18.25 -15.75
N LEU A 497 1.79 -19.41 -15.16
CA LEU A 497 0.64 -19.57 -14.27
C LEU A 497 0.77 -18.72 -13.01
N ILE A 498 1.85 -18.88 -12.23
CA ILE A 498 1.95 -18.28 -10.89
C ILE A 498 2.33 -16.80 -10.90
N LEU A 499 2.99 -16.31 -11.96
CA LEU A 499 3.38 -14.91 -12.09
C LEU A 499 2.41 -14.09 -12.95
N CYS A 500 1.92 -14.70 -14.03
CA CYS A 500 1.14 -14.01 -15.07
C CYS A 500 -0.30 -14.49 -15.17
N ALA A 501 -0.74 -15.46 -14.36
CA ALA A 501 -2.07 -16.06 -14.46
C ALA A 501 -2.39 -16.57 -15.89
N GLY A 502 -1.39 -17.16 -16.56
CA GLY A 502 -1.54 -17.70 -17.92
C GLY A 502 -1.37 -16.68 -19.05
N GLN A 503 -1.15 -15.40 -18.75
CA GLN A 503 -1.16 -14.31 -19.73
C GLN A 503 0.17 -14.04 -20.44
N LEU A 504 1.23 -14.80 -20.15
CA LEU A 504 2.47 -14.74 -20.93
C LEU A 504 2.19 -15.26 -22.34
N SER A 505 2.41 -14.42 -23.35
CA SER A 505 2.10 -14.75 -24.75
C SER A 505 2.88 -15.98 -25.22
N ALA A 506 2.30 -16.75 -26.15
CA ALA A 506 2.95 -17.94 -26.71
C ALA A 506 4.30 -17.62 -27.36
N ALA A 507 4.42 -16.44 -27.99
CA ALA A 507 5.67 -15.94 -28.55
C ALA A 507 6.74 -15.74 -27.46
N ASN A 508 6.40 -15.05 -26.36
CA ASN A 508 7.33 -14.86 -25.24
C ASN A 508 7.67 -16.17 -24.54
N GLN A 509 6.71 -17.09 -24.37
CA GLN A 509 6.99 -18.43 -23.83
C GLN A 509 8.03 -19.16 -24.71
N SER A 510 7.84 -19.16 -26.03
CA SER A 510 8.74 -19.84 -26.98
C SER A 510 10.13 -19.21 -27.01
N LEU A 511 10.21 -17.88 -26.95
CA LEU A 511 11.45 -17.13 -26.89
C LEU A 511 12.25 -17.46 -25.61
N ILE A 512 11.58 -17.46 -24.46
CA ILE A 512 12.21 -17.77 -23.17
C ILE A 512 12.69 -19.23 -23.17
N VAL A 513 11.85 -20.19 -23.58
CA VAL A 513 12.24 -21.61 -23.66
C VAL A 513 13.47 -21.80 -24.55
N SER A 514 13.50 -21.14 -25.71
CA SER A 514 14.66 -21.18 -26.62
C SER A 514 15.93 -20.63 -25.97
N ALA A 515 15.82 -19.49 -25.26
CA ALA A 515 16.95 -18.90 -24.53
C ALA A 515 17.47 -19.82 -23.41
N LEU A 516 16.58 -20.47 -22.66
CA LEU A 516 16.96 -21.39 -21.57
C LEU A 516 17.63 -22.67 -22.09
N ASN A 517 17.20 -23.15 -23.27
CA ASN A 517 17.75 -24.34 -23.92
C ASN A 517 19.08 -24.10 -24.64
N ALA A 518 19.47 -22.83 -24.87
CA ALA A 518 20.77 -22.49 -25.46
C ALA A 518 21.96 -22.97 -24.61
N THR A 519 21.78 -23.15 -23.30
CA THR A 519 22.72 -23.84 -22.42
C THR A 519 22.09 -25.15 -22.00
N ALA A 520 22.65 -26.31 -22.39
CA ALA A 520 22.09 -27.60 -21.97
C ALA A 520 22.28 -27.84 -20.46
N LEU A 521 21.29 -28.44 -19.80
CA LEU A 521 21.47 -29.01 -18.45
C LEU A 521 21.07 -30.47 -18.46
N THR A 522 21.74 -31.24 -17.61
CA THR A 522 21.52 -32.66 -17.37
C THR A 522 21.28 -32.89 -15.88
N VAL A 523 20.91 -34.12 -15.52
CA VAL A 523 20.81 -34.53 -14.11
C VAL A 523 22.11 -34.29 -13.33
N SER A 524 23.27 -34.43 -13.99
CA SER A 524 24.61 -34.25 -13.41
C SER A 524 25.09 -32.80 -13.38
N SER A 525 24.36 -31.85 -13.97
CA SER A 525 24.70 -30.43 -13.88
C SER A 525 24.71 -29.95 -12.42
N THR A 526 25.63 -29.03 -12.11
CA THR A 526 25.81 -28.50 -10.75
C THR A 526 24.56 -27.78 -10.25
N ALA A 527 24.39 -27.72 -8.92
CA ALA A 527 23.29 -26.96 -8.31
C ALA A 527 23.29 -25.50 -8.73
N SER A 528 24.48 -24.89 -8.87
CA SER A 528 24.63 -23.51 -9.35
C SER A 528 24.14 -23.32 -10.78
N ALA A 529 24.43 -24.27 -11.69
CA ALA A 529 23.95 -24.21 -13.07
C ALA A 529 22.43 -24.39 -13.17
N LYS A 530 21.85 -25.28 -12.36
CA LYS A 530 20.39 -25.45 -12.24
C LYS A 530 19.73 -24.18 -11.71
N LEU A 531 20.29 -23.57 -10.66
CA LEU A 531 19.80 -22.31 -10.12
C LEU A 531 19.93 -21.14 -11.11
N ASN A 532 21.02 -21.08 -11.90
CA ASN A 532 21.16 -20.08 -12.98
C ASN A 532 19.99 -20.17 -13.97
N ARG A 533 19.58 -21.37 -14.37
CA ARG A 533 18.44 -21.54 -15.28
C ARG A 533 17.12 -21.08 -14.67
N VAL A 534 16.84 -21.46 -13.42
CA VAL A 534 15.62 -21.00 -12.73
C VAL A 534 15.62 -19.47 -12.62
N ALA A 535 16.73 -18.88 -12.19
CA ALA A 535 16.86 -17.43 -12.07
C ALA A 535 16.69 -16.71 -13.42
N ALA A 536 17.27 -17.25 -14.49
CA ALA A 536 17.09 -16.72 -15.84
C ALA A 536 15.62 -16.80 -16.29
N ALA A 537 14.95 -17.94 -16.04
CA ALA A 537 13.55 -18.11 -16.40
C ALA A 537 12.65 -17.10 -15.67
N VAL A 538 12.84 -16.95 -14.35
CA VAL A 538 12.10 -15.98 -13.52
C VAL A 538 12.37 -14.55 -13.99
N LEU A 539 13.63 -14.18 -14.20
CA LEU A 539 14.00 -12.83 -14.64
C LEU A 539 13.38 -12.50 -16.00
N LEU A 540 13.46 -13.40 -16.98
CA LEU A 540 12.93 -13.17 -18.33
C LEU A 540 11.40 -13.02 -18.31
N VAL A 541 10.69 -13.82 -17.51
CA VAL A 541 9.24 -13.64 -17.31
C VAL A 541 8.98 -12.28 -16.64
N MET A 542 9.68 -11.97 -15.55
CA MET A 542 9.49 -10.73 -14.79
C MET A 542 9.93 -9.45 -15.52
N ALA A 543 10.70 -9.59 -16.60
CA ALA A 543 11.09 -8.50 -17.50
C ALA A 543 10.07 -8.26 -18.62
N SER A 544 9.22 -9.25 -18.93
CA SER A 544 8.27 -9.18 -20.03
C SER A 544 7.12 -8.20 -19.75
N SER A 545 6.64 -7.50 -20.78
CA SER A 545 5.44 -6.65 -20.68
C SER A 545 4.21 -7.45 -20.22
N ASP A 546 4.13 -8.73 -20.59
CA ASP A 546 3.03 -9.62 -20.23
C ASP A 546 2.97 -9.87 -18.70
N TYR A 547 4.13 -9.88 -18.04
CA TYR A 547 4.21 -9.84 -16.57
C TYR A 547 4.10 -8.42 -16.02
N LEU A 548 4.60 -7.39 -16.69
CA LEU A 548 4.53 -6.04 -16.12
C LEU A 548 3.10 -5.54 -16.06
N ILE A 549 2.22 -5.94 -16.99
CA ILE A 549 0.79 -5.59 -16.99
C ILE A 549 -0.02 -6.68 -16.28
N GLN A 550 -0.71 -6.30 -15.22
CA GLN A 550 -1.64 -7.16 -14.47
C GLN A 550 -3.06 -6.92 -14.99
N LYS A 551 -3.69 -7.97 -15.52
CA LYS A 551 -5.12 -7.97 -15.86
C LYS A 551 -5.89 -8.96 -15.02
#